data_AF-A0A1R3XCE0-F1
#
_entry.id   AF-A0A1R3XCE0-F1
#
_cell.length_a   1.000
_cell.length_b   1.000
_cell.length_c   1.000
_cell.angle_alpha   90.00
_cell.angle_beta   90.00
_cell.angle_gamma   90.00
#
_symmetry.space_group_name_H-M   'P 1'
#
loop_
_entity.id
_entity.type
_entity.pdbx_description
1 polymer ?
#
loop_
_entity_poly.entity_id
_entity_poly.type
_entity_poly.pdbx_seq_one_letter_code
_entity_poly.pdbx_strand_id
1 'polypeptide(L)' 'MTLRLDKSKVTGVVIVCDECPHWSAFRFDVEEGWVCAVDHEQRVHPGQHQAKRAAHAYAATQGVRPI' A
#
# COMPACT_ATOMS: atom_id res chain seq x y z
N MET A 1 13.29 0.83 0.48
CA MET A 1 12.05 1.32 -0.15
C MET A 1 11.00 1.50 0.92
N THR A 2 10.33 2.65 0.86
CA THR A 2 9.23 3.02 1.75
C THR A 2 8.02 3.38 0.91
N LEU A 3 7.02 2.51 0.92
CA LEU A 3 5.67 2.82 0.47
C LEU A 3 4.90 3.50 1.60
N ARG A 4 4.33 4.67 1.31
CA ARG A 4 3.47 5.44 2.21
C ARG A 4 2.06 5.50 1.65
N LEU A 5 1.08 5.33 2.54
CA LEU A 5 -0.34 5.50 2.25
C LEU A 5 -0.85 6.76 2.96
N ASP A 6 -1.06 7.82 2.20
CA ASP A 6 -1.64 9.06 2.70
C ASP A 6 -3.16 8.99 2.51
N LYS A 7 -3.88 8.72 3.61
CA LYS A 7 -5.34 8.52 3.60
C LYS A 7 -6.10 9.77 3.99
N SER A 8 -7.17 10.03 3.25
CA SER A 8 -8.21 11.00 3.57
C SER A 8 -9.43 10.28 4.13
N LYS A 9 -10.13 10.89 5.08
CA LYS A 9 -11.38 10.35 5.64
C LYS A 9 -12.56 10.44 4.67
N VAL A 10 -12.43 11.24 3.60
CA VAL A 10 -13.55 11.62 2.72
C VAL A 10 -13.34 11.27 1.26
N THR A 11 -12.09 11.09 0.81
CA THR A 11 -11.81 11.00 -0.63
C THR A 11 -11.12 9.71 -1.06
N GLY A 12 -10.25 9.12 -0.24
CA GLY A 12 -9.52 7.90 -0.59
C GLY A 12 -8.09 7.91 -0.10
N VAL A 13 -7.22 7.14 -0.75
CA VAL A 13 -5.83 6.91 -0.35
C VAL A 13 -4.89 7.15 -1.52
N VAL A 14 -3.84 7.93 -1.27
CA VAL A 14 -2.72 8.10 -2.20
C VAL A 14 -1.56 7.22 -1.74
N ILE A 15 -1.00 6.44 -2.67
CA ILE A 15 0.13 5.56 -2.46
C ILE A 15 1.35 6.20 -3.12
N VAL A 16 2.43 6.38 -2.35
CA VAL A 16 3.68 6.99 -2.82
C VAL A 16 4.85 6.07 -2.49
N CYS A 17 5.74 5.86 -3.47
CA CYS A 17 7.02 5.17 -3.28
C CYS A 17 8.15 6.19 -3.27
N ASP A 18 9.01 6.16 -2.25
CA ASP A 18 10.15 7.08 -2.11
C ASP A 18 11.27 6.83 -3.13
N GLU A 19 11.40 5.61 -3.62
CA GLU A 19 12.42 5.22 -4.62
C GLU A 19 11.93 5.34 -6.07
N CYS A 20 10.63 5.53 -6.30
CA CYS A 20 10.03 5.67 -7.63
C CYS A 20 9.39 7.06 -7.80
N PRO A 21 10.15 8.12 -8.11
CA PRO A 21 9.68 9.51 -8.07
C PRO A 21 8.57 9.83 -9.08
N HIS A 22 8.43 9.01 -10.13
CA HIS A 22 7.39 9.15 -11.15
C HIS A 22 6.20 8.22 -10.93
N TRP A 23 6.20 7.46 -9.83
CA TRP A 23 5.12 6.53 -9.51
C TRP A 23 4.34 7.00 -8.29
N SER A 24 3.04 7.09 -8.47
CA SER A 24 2.06 7.21 -7.41
C SER A 24 0.76 6.58 -7.88
N ALA A 25 -0.08 6.18 -6.93
CA ALA A 25 -1.39 5.64 -7.24
C ALA A 25 -2.45 6.22 -6.32
N PHE A 26 -3.70 6.21 -6.76
CA PHE A 26 -4.87 6.58 -5.97
C PHE A 26 -5.86 5.41 -5.92
N ARG A 27 -6.42 5.15 -4.75
CA ARG A 27 -7.47 4.13 -4.52
C ARG A 27 -8.56 4.69 -3.62
N PHE A 28 -9.76 4.14 -3.72
CA PHE A 28 -10.91 4.67 -2.98
C PHE A 28 -10.91 4.25 -1.51
N ASP A 29 -10.30 3.11 -1.20
CA ASP A 29 -10.16 2.61 0.15
C ASP A 29 -8.73 2.18 0.49
N VAL A 30 -8.49 1.98 1.79
CA VAL A 30 -7.17 1.63 2.33
C VAL A 30 -6.78 0.20 1.98
N GLU A 31 -7.74 -0.70 1.79
CA GLU A 31 -7.48 -2.09 1.43
C GLU A 31 -6.94 -2.17 0.00
N GLU A 32 -7.63 -1.57 -0.96
CA GLU A 32 -7.17 -1.40 -2.34
C GLU A 32 -5.82 -0.65 -2.39
N GLY A 33 -5.62 0.32 -1.50
CA GLY A 33 -4.34 1.01 -1.35
C GLY A 33 -3.21 0.06 -0.99
N TRP A 34 -3.42 -0.85 -0.05
CA TRP A 34 -2.44 -1.88 0.31
C TRP A 34 -2.24 -2.91 -0.80
N VAL A 35 -3.30 -3.36 -1.48
CA VAL A 35 -3.17 -4.24 -2.66
C VAL A 35 -2.27 -3.59 -3.71
N CYS A 36 -2.50 -2.31 -4.01
CA CYS A 36 -1.71 -1.55 -4.98
C CYS A 36 -0.24 -1.41 -4.54
N ALA A 37 -0.01 -1.14 -3.25
CA ALA A 37 1.33 -1.03 -2.69
C ALA A 37 2.09 -2.36 -2.78
N VAL A 38 1.43 -3.48 -2.45
CA VAL A 38 2.01 -4.83 -2.55
C VAL A 38 2.33 -5.20 -4.00
N ASP A 39 1.43 -4.90 -4.94
CA ASP A 39 1.68 -5.15 -6.37
C ASP A 39 2.89 -4.36 -6.89
N HIS A 40 2.99 -3.08 -6.54
CA HIS A 40 4.16 -2.26 -6.88
C HIS A 40 5.44 -2.80 -6.25
N GLU A 41 5.42 -3.14 -4.96
CA GLU A 41 6.55 -3.73 -4.25
C GLU A 41 7.04 -5.01 -4.95
N GLN A 42 6.14 -5.93 -5.30
CA GLN A 42 6.51 -7.20 -5.91
C GLN A 42 7.11 -7.03 -7.31
N ARG A 43 6.61 -6.08 -8.11
CA ARG A 43 7.05 -5.87 -9.49
C ARG A 43 8.32 -5.04 -9.60
N VAL A 44 8.44 -4.01 -8.76
CA VAL A 44 9.47 -2.96 -8.91
C VAL A 44 10.58 -3.09 -7.87
N HIS A 45 10.29 -3.67 -6.71
CA HIS A 45 11.24 -3.81 -5.61
C HIS A 45 11.31 -5.27 -5.11
N PRO A 46 11.71 -6.23 -5.97
CA PRO A 46 11.74 -7.64 -5.61
C PRO A 46 12.61 -7.90 -4.38
N GLY A 47 12.08 -8.68 -3.44
CA GLY A 47 12.74 -8.97 -2.15
C GLY A 47 12.41 -7.99 -1.02
N GLN A 48 11.74 -6.87 -1.32
CA GLN A 48 11.16 -6.01 -0.30
C GLN A 48 9.79 -6.54 0.15
N HIS A 49 9.47 -6.33 1.43
CA HIS A 49 8.26 -6.87 2.06
C HIS A 49 7.59 -5.87 3.02
N GLN A 50 7.91 -4.59 2.92
CA GLN A 50 7.38 -3.54 3.78
C GLN A 50 5.87 -3.37 3.53
N ALA A 51 5.43 -3.26 2.28
CA ALA A 51 4.00 -3.14 1.96
C ALA A 51 3.23 -4.40 2.31
N LYS A 52 3.79 -5.59 2.00
CA LYS A 52 3.16 -6.87 2.37
C LYS A 52 2.96 -7.02 3.88
N ARG A 53 3.98 -6.69 4.68
CA ARG A 53 3.88 -6.76 6.15
C ARG A 53 2.88 -5.76 6.70
N ALA A 54 2.86 -4.54 6.18
CA ALA A 54 1.93 -3.49 6.60
C ALA A 54 0.47 -3.83 6.23
N ALA A 55 0.23 -4.38 5.04
CA ALA A 55 -1.07 -4.88 4.62
C ALA A 55 -1.60 -5.98 5.55
N HIS A 56 -0.75 -6.93 5.93
CA HIS A 56 -1.11 -8.00 6.86
C HIS A 56 -1.44 -7.46 8.26
N ALA A 57 -0.67 -6.50 8.76
CA ALA A 57 -0.95 -5.85 10.03
C ALA A 57 -2.28 -5.08 9.99
N TYR A 58 -2.55 -4.35 8.90
CA TYR A 58 -3.82 -3.64 8.71
C TYR A 58 -5.01 -4.60 8.72
N ALA A 59 -4.95 -5.69 7.96
CA ALA A 59 -6.00 -6.70 7.91
C ALA A 59 -6.33 -7.27 9.31
N ALA A 60 -5.30 -7.57 10.10
CA ALA A 60 -5.46 -8.04 11.48
C ALA A 60 -6.18 -7.02 12.38
N THR A 61 -5.93 -5.71 12.20
CA THR A 61 -6.62 -4.66 12.99
C THR A 61 -8.08 -4.46 12.59
N GLN A 62 -8.43 -4.75 11.33
CA GLN A 62 -9.78 -4.55 10.80
C GLN A 62 -10.64 -5.82 10.88
N GLY A 63 -10.08 -6.96 11.31
CA GLY A 63 -10.77 -8.25 11.27
C GLY A 63 -11.04 -8.74 9.84
N VAL A 64 -10.29 -8.24 8.86
CA VAL A 64 -10.40 -8.60 7.44
C VAL A 64 -9.35 -9.67 7.13
N ARG A 65 -9.63 -10.54 6.15
CA ARG A 65 -8.68 -11.57 5.71
C ARG A 65 -7.47 -10.91 5.03
N PRO A 66 -6.23 -11.28 5.40
CA PRO A 66 -5.04 -10.69 4.77
C PRO A 66 -4.90 -11.08 3.30
N ILE A 67 -4.38 -10.12 2.53
CA ILE A 67 -4.03 -10.18 1.10
C ILE A 67 -2.58 -10.61 0.87
#